data_AF-A0A6H2NIJ6-F1
#
_entry.id   AF-A0A6H2NIJ6-F1
#
_cell.length_a   1.000
_cell.length_b   1.000
_cell.length_c   1.000
_cell.angle_alpha   90.00
_cell.angle_beta   90.00
_cell.angle_gamma   90.00
#
_symmetry.space_group_name_H-M   'P 1'
#
loop_
_entity.id
_entity.type
_entity.pdbx_description
1 polymer ?
#
loop_
_entity_poly.entity_id
_entity_poly.type
_entity_poly.pdbx_seq_one_letter_code
_entity_poly.pdbx_strand_id
1 'polypeptide(L)'
;MMASIKVRQRVGQDGILHLDIPVGLTDRDVEVMVIYQPVQRGATAALSLEDFYGICADEPISVDDTGIADALDDELAGAFE
;
A
#
# COMPACT_ATOMS: atom_id res chain seq x y z
N MET A 1 -37.11 -1.21 -0.54
CA MET A 1 -35.84 -1.62 -1.16
C MET A 1 -34.73 -1.36 -0.15
N MET A 2 -33.88 -2.34 0.12
CA MET A 2 -32.71 -2.16 0.99
C MET A 2 -31.56 -1.60 0.14
N ALA A 3 -31.04 -0.43 0.51
CA ALA A 3 -29.85 0.14 -0.12
C ALA A 3 -28.62 -0.19 0.73
N SER A 4 -27.58 -0.75 0.11
CA SER A 4 -26.31 -1.04 0.77
C SER A 4 -25.23 -0.12 0.20
N ILE A 5 -24.53 0.61 1.07
CA ILE A 5 -23.44 1.51 0.70
C ILE A 5 -22.17 0.96 1.37
N LYS A 6 -21.15 0.63 0.58
CA LYS A 6 -19.83 0.19 1.08
C LYS A 6 -18.85 1.35 0.97
N VAL A 7 -18.36 1.84 2.10
CA VAL A 7 -17.37 2.93 2.18
C VAL A 7 -16.09 2.37 2.80
N ARG A 8 -14.95 2.58 2.13
CA ARG A 8 -13.62 2.26 2.67
C ARG A 8 -12.89 3.55 2.95
N GLN A 9 -12.85 3.96 4.22
CA GLN A 9 -12.18 5.17 4.65
C GLN A 9 -11.20 4.84 5.77
N ARG A 10 -10.11 5.61 5.83
CA ARG A 10 -9.18 5.54 6.96
C ARG A 10 -9.71 6.42 8.08
N VAL A 11 -9.84 5.84 9.27
CA VAL A 11 -10.15 6.59 10.49
C VAL A 11 -8.93 7.40 10.91
N GLY A 12 -9.15 8.68 11.19
CA GLY A 12 -8.11 9.62 11.60
C GLY A 12 -7.58 9.34 13.01
N GLN A 13 -6.65 10.17 13.48
CA GLN A 13 -6.13 10.09 14.85
C GLN A 13 -7.19 10.45 15.91
N ASP A 14 -8.29 11.08 15.49
CA ASP A 14 -9.46 11.41 16.30
C ASP A 14 -10.37 10.21 16.58
N GLY A 15 -10.20 9.10 15.85
CA GLY A 15 -11.01 7.90 16.02
C GLY A 15 -12.42 8.00 15.41
N ILE A 16 -12.71 9.02 14.60
CA ILE A 16 -14.07 9.29 14.09
C ILE A 16 -14.17 8.89 12.61
N LEU A 17 -15.19 8.07 12.28
CA LEU A 17 -15.56 7.73 10.91
C LEU A 17 -16.76 8.61 10.48
N HIS A 18 -16.57 9.48 9.51
CA HIS A 18 -17.63 10.33 8.96
C HIS A 18 -18.34 9.60 7.81
N LEU A 19 -19.64 9.34 7.95
CA LEU A 19 -20.47 8.71 6.92
C LEU A 19 -21.58 9.66 6.49
N ASP A 20 -21.49 10.18 5.26
CA ASP A 20 -22.56 10.95 4.63
C ASP A 20 -23.48 10.00 3.86
N ILE A 21 -24.71 9.81 4.35
CA ILE A 21 -25.71 8.94 3.73
C ILE A 21 -26.79 9.83 3.07
N PRO A 22 -26.72 10.06 1.75
CA PRO A 22 -27.76 10.80 1.05
C PRO A 22 -29.02 9.92 0.96
N VAL A 23 -30.06 10.28 1.70
CA VAL A 23 -31.30 9.48 1.72
C VAL A 23 -32.29 9.89 0.63
N GLY A 24 -32.26 11.14 0.14
CA GLY A 24 -33.16 11.61 -0.93
C GLY A 24 -34.66 11.46 -0.61
N LEU A 25 -35.01 11.29 0.66
CA LEU A 25 -36.37 11.10 1.15
C LEU A 25 -36.86 12.38 1.82
N THR A 26 -38.14 12.69 1.64
CA THR A 26 -38.84 13.79 2.28
C THR A 26 -40.09 13.26 2.99
N ASP A 27 -40.32 13.74 4.21
CA ASP A 27 -41.53 13.44 5.02
C ASP A 27 -41.74 11.96 5.37
N ARG A 28 -40.64 11.25 5.67
CA ARG A 28 -40.67 9.82 6.06
C ARG A 28 -39.59 9.49 7.09
N ASP A 29 -39.94 8.63 8.04
CA ASP A 29 -38.99 8.07 9.00
C ASP A 29 -38.12 7.00 8.33
N VAL A 30 -36.84 7.00 8.69
CA VAL A 30 -35.84 6.06 8.17
C VAL A 30 -35.10 5.44 9.35
N GLU A 31 -35.14 4.12 9.45
CA GLU A 31 -34.32 3.37 10.39
C GLU A 31 -32.99 3.00 9.72
N VAL A 32 -31.87 3.34 10.37
CA VAL A 32 -30.52 3.08 9.87
C VAL A 32 -29.75 2.24 10.89
N MET A 33 -29.25 1.09 10.46
CA MET A 33 -28.37 0.23 11.25
C MET A 33 -26.98 0.22 10.62
N VAL A 34 -25.98 0.71 11.37
CA VAL A 34 -24.60 0.79 10.92
C VAL A 34 -23.79 -0.33 11.58
N ILE A 35 -23.19 -1.18 10.76
CA ILE A 35 -22.27 -2.23 11.22
C ILE A 35 -20.88 -1.88 10.70
N TYR A 36 -19.93 -1.66 11.60
CA TYR A 36 -18.53 -1.45 11.24
C TYR A 36 -17.69 -2.64 11.69
N GLN A 37 -16.70 -2.99 10.87
CA GLN A 37 -15.72 -4.02 11.19
C GLN A 37 -14.32 -3.47 10.89
N PRO A 38 -13.37 -3.54 11.84
CA PRO A 38 -12.00 -3.16 11.58
C PRO A 38 -11.42 -4.10 10.51
N VAL A 39 -11.00 -3.53 9.39
CA VAL A 39 -10.28 -4.29 8.36
C VAL A 39 -8.82 -4.34 8.79
N GLN A 40 -8.34 -5.52 9.17
CA GLN A 40 -6.90 -5.73 9.26
C GLN A 40 -6.36 -5.53 7.85
N ARG A 41 -5.52 -4.51 7.66
CA ARG A 41 -4.62 -4.50 6.51
C ARG A 41 -3.81 -5.78 6.70
N GLY A 42 -4.05 -6.77 5.83
CA GLY A 42 -3.16 -7.92 5.75
C GLY A 42 -1.77 -7.34 5.75
N ALA A 43 -0.95 -7.76 6.70
CA ALA A 43 0.44 -7.39 6.69
C ALA A 43 0.90 -7.70 5.26
N THR A 44 1.26 -6.66 4.50
CA THR A 44 2.42 -6.82 3.64
C THR A 44 3.41 -7.39 4.61
N ALA A 45 3.64 -8.71 4.53
CA ALA A 45 4.55 -9.41 5.39
C ALA A 45 5.74 -8.46 5.51
N ALA A 46 6.06 -8.06 6.73
CA ALA A 46 7.22 -7.21 6.94
C ALA A 46 8.38 -8.12 6.55
N LEU A 47 8.65 -8.19 5.25
CA LEU A 47 9.73 -8.97 4.68
C LEU A 47 10.94 -8.27 5.25
N SER A 48 11.61 -8.94 6.18
CA SER A 48 12.85 -8.43 6.67
C SER A 48 13.88 -8.56 5.55
N LEU A 49 14.96 -7.78 5.60
CA LEU A 49 16.02 -7.92 4.61
C LEU A 49 16.63 -9.33 4.64
N GLU A 50 16.53 -10.03 5.78
CA GLU A 50 16.97 -11.43 5.92
C GLU A 50 16.13 -12.39 5.08
N ASP A 51 14.84 -12.09 4.85
CA ASP A 51 13.95 -12.90 4.00
C ASP A 51 14.36 -12.89 2.52
N PHE A 52 15.22 -11.94 2.10
CA PHE A 52 15.75 -11.86 0.75
C PHE A 52 17.10 -12.57 0.59
N TYR A 53 17.68 -13.10 1.67
CA TYR A 53 18.97 -13.79 1.59
C TYR A 53 18.84 -15.06 0.75
N GLY A 54 19.55 -15.12 -0.39
CA GLY A 54 19.52 -16.27 -1.30
C GLY A 54 18.39 -16.26 -2.32
N ILE A 55 17.62 -15.17 -2.46
CA ILE A 55 16.58 -15.07 -3.52
C ILE A 55 17.15 -15.20 -4.93
N CYS A 56 18.43 -14.84 -5.11
CA CYS A 56 19.17 -14.99 -6.37
C CYS A 56 20.10 -16.22 -6.38
N ALA A 57 19.92 -17.19 -5.47
CA ALA A 57 20.78 -18.39 -5.45
C ALA A 57 20.58 -19.27 -6.69
N ASP A 58 19.36 -19.30 -7.24
CA ASP A 58 19.02 -20.08 -8.43
C ASP A 58 19.38 -19.37 -9.75
N GLU A 59 19.55 -18.05 -9.72
CA GLU A 59 19.92 -17.23 -10.88
C GLU A 59 21.16 -16.38 -10.53
N PRO A 60 22.37 -16.97 -10.59
CA PRO A 60 23.59 -16.25 -10.28
C PRO A 60 23.82 -15.13 -11.29
N ILE A 61 24.28 -13.99 -10.80
CA ILE A 61 24.62 -12.83 -11.65
C ILE A 61 25.77 -13.24 -12.59
N SER A 62 25.51 -13.24 -13.90
CA SER A 62 26.56 -13.43 -14.91
C SER A 62 27.35 -12.14 -15.08
N VAL A 63 28.58 -12.13 -14.60
CA VAL A 63 29.54 -11.06 -14.89
C VAL A 63 30.17 -11.40 -16.24
N ASP A 64 29.96 -10.54 -17.23
CA ASP A 64 30.65 -10.66 -18.51
C ASP A 64 32.11 -10.16 -18.40
N ASP A 65 32.95 -10.56 -19.34
CA ASP A 65 34.39 -10.23 -19.33
C ASP A 65 34.68 -8.76 -19.71
N THR A 66 33.66 -7.95 -19.98
CA THR A 66 33.82 -6.55 -20.46
C THR A 66 34.15 -5.59 -19.30
N GLY A 67 33.93 -6.02 -18.05
CA GLY A 67 34.12 -5.15 -16.88
C GLY A 67 33.13 -3.98 -16.85
N ILE A 68 33.37 -3.01 -15.96
CA ILE A 68 32.60 -1.76 -15.96
C ILE A 68 33.09 -0.91 -17.12
N ALA A 69 32.18 -0.46 -17.99
CA ALA A 69 32.53 0.45 -19.06
C ALA A 69 33.15 1.73 -18.49
N ASP A 70 34.38 2.08 -18.90
CA ASP A 70 35.12 3.27 -18.46
C ASP A 70 34.29 4.57 -18.59
N ALA A 71 33.29 4.59 -19.49
CA ALA A 71 32.36 5.69 -19.66
C ALA A 71 31.48 5.98 -18.42
N LEU A 72 31.33 5.03 -17.49
CA LEU A 72 30.56 5.18 -16.25
C LEU A 72 31.39 5.78 -15.11
N ASP A 73 32.72 5.71 -15.18
CA ASP A 73 33.62 6.30 -14.17
C ASP A 73 33.65 7.84 -14.29
N ASP A 74 33.60 8.36 -15.53
CA ASP A 74 33.52 9.81 -15.78
C ASP A 74 32.20 10.43 -15.29
N GLU A 75 31.11 9.66 -15.28
CA GLU A 75 29.79 10.11 -14.81
C GLU A 75 29.66 10.07 -13.28
N LEU A 76 30.48 9.28 -12.60
CA LEU A 76 30.46 9.11 -11.14
C LEU A 76 31.47 10.01 -10.40
N ALA A 77 32.36 10.70 -11.13
CA ALA A 77 33.30 11.64 -10.57
C ALA A 77 32.56 12.81 -9.86
N GLY A 78 32.66 12.84 -8.53
CA GLY A 78 32.00 13.85 -7.68
C GLY A 78 30.59 13.45 -7.19
N ALA A 79 30.10 12.24 -7.47
CA ALA A 79 28.78 11.79 -7.01
C ALA A 79 28.67 11.56 -5.49
N PHE A 80 29.81 11.53 -4.78
CA PHE A 80 29.89 11.27 -3.34
C PHE A 80 30.61 12.38 -2.54
N GLU A 81 30.86 13.54 -3.15
CA GLU A 81 31.25 14.77 -2.43
C GLU A 81 30.03 15.57 -1.95
#